data_AF-A0A413IC40-F1
#
_entry.id   AF-A0A413IC40-F1
#
_cell.length_a   1.000
_cell.length_b   1.000
_cell.length_c   1.000
_cell.angle_alpha   90.00
_cell.angle_beta   90.00
_cell.angle_gamma   90.00
#
_symmetry.space_group_name_H-M   'P 1'
#
loop_
_entity.id
_entity.type
_entity.pdbx_description
1 polymer ?
#
loop_
_entity_poly.entity_id
_entity_poly.type
_entity_poly.pdbx_seq_one_letter_code
_entity_poly.pdbx_strand_id
1 'polypeptide(L)'
;MMRSFISRMWTDIFLGVLFVVSGFVKAVDPVGLSYKIEEYWGLFQLSGWSGLSMLLSVLLCAGELTLGLLLLLRLWRKLTAVVLTLFILGFTILTYSIYTDPYGGINECGCFGEAFHLSNGATFVKNLILLVVSGFHLWNVFRQAGNDFNYRQPGLAAGVLVLGFFVPLYAYFYLPPFDFLPYNVGSEIEAENAIHLYDTGF
;
A
#
# COMPACT_ATOMS: atom_id res chain seq x y z
N MET A 1 -0.95 6.69 34.18
CA MET A 1 -0.98 5.35 33.53
C MET A 1 -2.08 5.25 32.45
N MET A 2 -3.30 5.75 32.70
CA MET A 2 -4.42 5.68 31.73
C MET A 2 -4.24 6.55 30.47
N ARG A 3 -3.70 7.78 30.60
CA ARG A 3 -3.41 8.68 29.45
C ARG A 3 -2.41 8.09 28.45
N SER A 4 -1.37 7.39 28.93
CA SER A 4 -0.39 6.73 28.06
C SER A 4 -0.93 5.46 27.40
N PHE A 5 -1.92 4.79 28.01
CA PHE A 5 -2.55 3.61 27.42
C PHE A 5 -3.52 4.02 26.30
N ILE A 6 -4.31 5.07 26.55
CA ILE A 6 -5.23 5.65 25.57
C ILE A 6 -4.45 6.18 24.37
N SER A 7 -3.43 7.02 24.56
CA SER A 7 -2.67 7.59 23.43
C SER A 7 -2.01 6.53 22.53
N ARG A 8 -1.63 5.38 23.09
CA ARG A 8 -1.07 4.24 22.34
C ARG A 8 -2.13 3.48 21.54
N MET A 9 -3.33 3.34 22.09
CA MET A 9 -4.43 2.69 21.38
C MET A 9 -4.86 3.49 20.15
N TRP A 10 -4.84 4.82 20.24
CA TRP A 10 -5.12 5.68 19.09
C TRP A 10 -4.09 5.52 17.97
N THR A 11 -2.80 5.34 18.27
CA THR A 11 -1.78 5.14 17.23
C THR A 11 -1.95 3.81 16.50
N ASP A 12 -2.28 2.73 17.21
CA ASP A 12 -2.51 1.40 16.61
C ASP A 12 -3.71 1.45 15.66
N ILE A 13 -4.81 2.06 16.12
CA ILE A 13 -6.05 2.16 15.35
C ILE A 13 -5.84 3.06 14.14
N PHE A 14 -5.20 4.22 14.31
CA PHE A 14 -4.93 5.16 13.22
C PHE A 14 -4.06 4.54 12.13
N LEU A 15 -2.89 3.99 12.49
CA LEU A 15 -2.00 3.34 11.53
C LEU A 15 -2.66 2.10 10.91
N GLY A 16 -3.39 1.31 11.71
CA GLY A 16 -4.03 0.08 11.26
C GLY A 16 -5.13 0.34 10.25
N VAL A 17 -6.03 1.28 10.54
CA VAL A 17 -7.10 1.68 9.61
C VAL A 17 -6.51 2.24 8.32
N LEU A 18 -5.49 3.11 8.41
CA LEU A 18 -4.86 3.70 7.23
C LEU A 18 -4.23 2.63 6.33
N PHE A 19 -3.54 1.65 6.91
CA PHE A 19 -2.96 0.52 6.18
C PHE A 19 -4.01 -0.41 5.58
N VAL A 20 -5.08 -0.72 6.32
CA VAL A 20 -6.18 -1.56 5.80
C VAL A 20 -6.87 -0.87 4.64
N VAL A 21 -7.20 0.42 4.75
CA VAL A 21 -7.84 1.18 3.68
C VAL A 21 -6.92 1.28 2.46
N SER A 22 -5.65 1.64 2.66
CA SER A 22 -4.64 1.69 1.58
C SER A 22 -4.50 0.35 0.87
N GLY A 23 -4.28 -0.73 1.63
CA GLY A 23 -4.09 -2.06 1.09
C GLY A 23 -5.35 -2.60 0.41
N PHE A 24 -6.55 -2.29 0.93
CA PHE A 24 -7.80 -2.69 0.32
C PHE A 24 -7.99 -2.03 -1.05
N VAL A 25 -7.80 -0.70 -1.15
CA VAL A 25 -7.97 -0.01 -2.44
C VAL A 25 -6.97 -0.52 -3.47
N LYS A 26 -5.71 -0.78 -3.08
CA LYS A 26 -4.72 -1.40 -3.98
C LYS A 26 -5.04 -2.85 -4.34
N ALA A 27 -5.64 -3.60 -3.41
CA ALA A 27 -6.04 -4.99 -3.65
C ALA A 27 -7.25 -5.11 -4.57
N VAL A 28 -8.07 -4.06 -4.68
CA VAL A 28 -9.17 -4.02 -5.64
C VAL A 28 -8.65 -3.98 -7.06
N ASP A 29 -7.59 -3.22 -7.36
CA ASP A 29 -6.94 -3.22 -8.67
C ASP A 29 -5.42 -3.50 -8.58
N PRO A 30 -5.03 -4.78 -8.47
CA PRO A 30 -3.62 -5.16 -8.47
C PRO A 30 -2.98 -5.03 -9.85
N VAL A 31 -3.76 -4.98 -10.94
CA VAL A 31 -3.24 -4.87 -12.30
C VAL A 31 -2.76 -3.45 -12.57
N GLY A 32 -3.56 -2.43 -12.23
CA GLY A 32 -3.13 -1.02 -12.30
C GLY A 32 -1.87 -0.76 -11.48
N LEU A 33 -1.77 -1.34 -10.28
CA LEU A 33 -0.56 -1.23 -9.46
C LEU A 33 0.66 -1.92 -10.10
N SER A 34 0.46 -3.02 -10.84
CA SER A 34 1.55 -3.70 -11.53
C SER A 34 2.18 -2.85 -12.63
N TYR A 35 1.38 -2.06 -13.37
CA TYR A 35 1.90 -1.11 -14.36
C TYR A 35 2.71 0.00 -13.69
N LYS A 36 2.29 0.48 -12.53
CA LYS A 36 3.09 1.45 -11.74
C LYS A 36 4.41 0.87 -11.26
N ILE A 37 4.45 -0.39 -10.84
CA ILE A 37 5.71 -1.07 -10.51
C ILE A 37 6.61 -1.20 -11.74
N GLU A 38 6.05 -1.47 -12.91
CA GLU A 38 6.82 -1.55 -14.15
C GLU A 38 7.42 -0.19 -14.56
N GLU A 39 6.66 0.89 -14.42
CA GLU A 39 7.17 2.27 -14.55
C GLU A 39 8.34 2.51 -13.56
N TYR A 40 8.22 2.05 -12.31
CA TYR A 40 9.31 2.15 -11.32
C TYR A 40 10.55 1.36 -11.73
N TRP A 41 10.40 0.15 -12.31
CA TRP A 41 11.54 -0.61 -12.82
C TRP A 41 12.24 0.08 -13.99
N GLY A 42 11.48 0.78 -14.83
CA GLY A 42 12.01 1.63 -15.89
C GLY A 42 12.97 2.70 -15.34
N LEU A 43 12.60 3.36 -14.24
CA LEU A 43 13.46 4.36 -13.58
C LEU A 43 14.77 3.77 -13.04
N PHE A 44 14.73 2.56 -12.49
CA PHE A 44 15.91 1.87 -11.99
C PHE A 44 16.73 1.15 -13.08
N GLN A 45 16.39 1.34 -14.37
CA GLN A 45 17.00 0.65 -15.51
C GLN A 45 16.92 -0.89 -15.43
N LEU A 46 15.93 -1.41 -14.69
CA LEU A 46 15.68 -2.84 -14.45
C LEU A 46 14.50 -3.35 -15.27
N SER A 47 14.35 -2.87 -16.51
CA SER A 47 13.22 -3.20 -17.40
C SER A 47 13.03 -4.70 -17.69
N GLY A 48 14.07 -5.52 -17.48
CA GLY A 48 13.98 -6.99 -17.61
C GLY A 48 13.15 -7.70 -16.53
N TRP A 49 12.67 -6.98 -15.51
CA TRP A 49 11.93 -7.53 -14.36
C TRP A 49 10.41 -7.29 -14.43
N SER A 50 9.88 -6.84 -15.58
CA SER A 50 8.45 -6.57 -15.78
C SER A 50 7.55 -7.77 -15.45
N GLY A 51 8.00 -8.99 -15.72
CA GLY A 51 7.28 -10.21 -15.36
C GLY A 51 7.07 -10.42 -13.85
N LEU A 52 7.87 -9.75 -13.01
CA LEU A 52 7.74 -9.80 -11.55
C LEU A 52 6.85 -8.67 -10.99
N SER A 53 6.51 -7.66 -11.80
CA SER A 53 5.68 -6.52 -11.36
C SER A 53 4.33 -6.98 -10.84
N MET A 54 3.71 -7.97 -11.48
CA MET A 54 2.41 -8.49 -11.05
C MET A 54 2.49 -9.24 -9.72
N LEU A 55 3.53 -10.07 -9.55
CA LEU A 55 3.77 -10.79 -8.31
C LEU A 55 4.04 -9.81 -7.16
N LEU A 56 4.88 -8.81 -7.40
CA LEU A 56 5.18 -7.77 -6.42
C LEU A 56 3.95 -6.93 -6.08
N SER A 57 3.09 -6.64 -7.05
CA SER A 57 1.84 -5.94 -6.82
C SER A 57 0.96 -6.69 -5.83
N VAL A 58 0.67 -7.96 -6.10
CA VAL A 58 -0.15 -8.81 -5.22
C VAL A 58 0.50 -8.92 -3.83
N LEU A 59 1.82 -9.10 -3.75
CA LEU A 59 2.53 -9.17 -2.46
C LEU A 59 2.47 -7.87 -1.67
N LEU A 60 2.61 -6.71 -2.32
CA LEU A 60 2.52 -5.41 -1.66
C LEU A 60 1.09 -5.14 -1.15
N CYS A 61 0.07 -5.41 -1.97
CA CYS A 61 -1.33 -5.28 -1.57
C CYS A 61 -1.68 -6.20 -0.39
N ALA A 62 -1.31 -7.48 -0.52
CA ALA A 62 -1.55 -8.47 0.53
C ALA A 62 -0.80 -8.12 1.81
N GLY A 63 0.45 -7.66 1.69
CA GLY A 63 1.30 -7.21 2.79
C GLY A 63 0.73 -6.02 3.56
N GLU A 64 0.22 -5.00 2.85
CA GLU A 64 -0.43 -3.84 3.48
C GLU A 64 -1.68 -4.23 4.26
N LEU A 65 -2.55 -5.03 3.63
CA LEU A 65 -3.77 -5.53 4.26
C LEU A 65 -3.46 -6.38 5.49
N THR A 66 -2.52 -7.30 5.38
CA THR A 66 -2.12 -8.14 6.52
C THR A 66 -1.53 -7.32 7.64
N LEU A 67 -0.59 -6.41 7.36
CA LEU A 67 0.03 -5.58 8.40
C LEU A 67 -1.00 -4.69 9.09
N GLY A 68 -1.92 -4.08 8.34
CA GLY A 68 -3.01 -3.29 8.89
C GLY A 68 -3.92 -4.10 9.82
N LEU A 69 -4.37 -5.28 9.38
CA LEU A 69 -5.22 -6.16 10.18
C LEU A 69 -4.49 -6.75 11.40
N LEU A 70 -3.22 -7.15 11.26
CA LEU A 70 -2.40 -7.62 12.37
C LEU A 70 -2.22 -6.54 13.44
N LEU A 71 -2.07 -5.28 13.02
CA LEU A 71 -1.96 -4.14 13.94
C LEU A 71 -3.29 -3.87 14.68
N LEU A 72 -4.42 -3.88 13.97
CA LEU A 72 -5.75 -3.70 14.56
C LEU A 72 -6.12 -4.81 15.55
N LEU A 73 -5.80 -6.06 15.21
CA LEU A 73 -6.00 -7.22 16.07
C LEU A 73 -4.92 -7.34 17.15
N ARG A 74 -3.92 -6.47 17.14
CA ARG A 74 -2.81 -6.40 18.10
C ARG A 74 -2.06 -7.73 18.24
N LEU A 75 -1.94 -8.45 17.13
CA LEU A 75 -1.19 -9.70 17.02
C LEU A 75 0.30 -9.40 16.85
N TRP A 76 1.13 -10.18 17.55
CA TRP A 76 2.60 -10.11 17.45
C TRP A 76 3.16 -8.69 17.43
N ARG A 77 2.70 -7.84 18.37
CA ARG A 77 2.90 -6.38 18.36
C ARG A 77 4.31 -5.92 18.05
N LYS A 78 5.34 -6.58 18.60
CA LYS A 78 6.74 -6.26 18.35
C LYS A 78 7.14 -6.50 16.89
N LEU A 79 6.80 -7.67 16.35
CA LEU A 79 7.10 -8.02 14.97
C LEU A 79 6.31 -7.12 14.01
N THR A 80 5.00 -6.98 14.22
CA THR A 80 4.15 -6.14 13.37
C THR A 80 4.60 -4.68 13.38
N ALA A 81 5.00 -4.13 14.54
CA ALA A 81 5.53 -2.77 14.62
C ALA A 81 6.84 -2.62 13.82
N VAL A 82 7.78 -3.56 13.96
CA VAL A 82 9.05 -3.53 13.21
C VAL A 82 8.79 -3.62 11.71
N VAL A 83 8.00 -4.61 11.27
CA VAL A 83 7.72 -4.82 9.84
C VAL A 83 6.96 -3.62 9.27
N LEU A 84 5.98 -3.06 9.98
CA LEU A 84 5.26 -1.86 9.56
C LEU A 84 6.19 -0.65 9.39
N THR A 85 7.10 -0.41 10.33
CA THR A 85 8.08 0.68 10.19
C THR A 85 9.01 0.46 9.00
N LEU A 86 9.50 -0.77 8.79
CA LEU A 86 10.30 -1.11 7.61
C LEU A 86 9.52 -0.92 6.31
N PHE A 87 8.24 -1.27 6.31
CA PHE A 87 7.36 -1.11 5.16
C PHE A 87 7.18 0.37 4.81
N ILE A 88 6.83 1.22 5.79
CA ILE A 88 6.72 2.68 5.59
C ILE A 88 8.06 3.27 5.14
N LEU A 89 9.18 2.82 5.72
CA LEU A 89 10.52 3.26 5.33
C LEU A 89 10.79 2.93 3.85
N GLY A 90 10.47 1.71 3.42
CA GLY A 90 10.59 1.28 2.02
C GLY A 90 9.77 2.17 1.08
N PHE A 91 8.50 2.43 1.40
CA PHE A 91 7.66 3.35 0.62
C PHE A 91 8.19 4.78 0.62
N THR A 92 8.76 5.24 1.73
CA THR A 92 9.36 6.58 1.83
C THR A 92 10.57 6.71 0.93
N ILE A 93 11.45 5.69 0.88
CA ILE A 93 12.61 5.65 -0.01
C ILE A 93 12.18 5.61 -1.48
N LEU A 94 11.20 4.75 -1.81
CA LEU A 94 10.63 4.70 -3.17
C LEU A 94 10.04 6.05 -3.59
N THR A 95 9.23 6.66 -2.73
CA THR A 95 8.62 7.97 -3.01
C THR A 95 9.67 9.07 -3.17
N TYR A 96 10.72 9.04 -2.33
CA TYR A 96 11.84 9.97 -2.45
C TYR A 96 12.56 9.82 -3.79
N SER A 97 12.83 8.57 -4.21
CA SER A 97 13.48 8.29 -5.50
C SER A 97 12.68 8.85 -6.67
N ILE A 98 11.34 8.72 -6.63
CA ILE A 98 10.42 9.28 -7.64
C ILE A 98 10.41 10.80 -7.58
N TYR A 99 10.35 11.39 -6.39
CA TYR A 99 10.35 12.85 -6.22
C TYR A 99 11.64 13.50 -6.75
N THR A 100 12.77 12.82 -6.63
CA THR A 100 14.07 13.30 -7.11
C THR A 100 14.32 13.04 -8.60
N ASP A 101 13.42 12.35 -9.29
CA ASP A 101 13.60 12.03 -10.71
C ASP A 101 13.49 13.32 -11.57
N PRO A 102 14.57 13.73 -12.25
CA PRO A 102 14.61 14.97 -13.03
C PRO A 102 13.73 14.95 -14.30
N TYR A 103 13.24 13.79 -14.73
CA TYR A 103 12.44 13.65 -15.96
C TYR A 103 10.93 13.83 -15.73
N GLY A 104 10.47 13.94 -14.49
CA GLY A 104 9.06 14.21 -14.17
C GLY A 104 8.07 13.17 -14.73
N GLY A 105 8.52 11.94 -14.97
CA GLY A 105 7.77 10.94 -15.74
C GLY A 105 6.60 10.29 -15.00
N ILE A 106 6.56 10.38 -13.67
CA ILE A 106 5.54 9.71 -12.85
C ILE A 106 4.83 10.76 -12.01
N ASN A 107 3.56 11.02 -12.29
CA ASN A 107 2.78 12.05 -11.61
C ASN A 107 2.10 11.56 -10.31
N GLU A 108 2.05 10.23 -10.12
CA GLU A 108 1.17 9.56 -9.15
C GLU A 108 1.90 8.40 -8.43
N CYS A 109 1.98 8.44 -7.09
CA CYS A 109 2.72 7.45 -6.29
C CYS A 109 1.98 6.11 -6.09
N GLY A 110 0.79 5.90 -6.68
CA GLY A 110 0.01 4.65 -6.59
C GLY A 110 -0.33 4.20 -5.16
N CYS A 111 -0.11 5.06 -4.16
CA CYS A 111 0.02 4.68 -2.76
C CYS A 111 -1.35 4.47 -2.08
N PHE A 112 -2.45 4.83 -2.75
CA PHE A 112 -3.83 4.51 -2.38
C PHE A 112 -4.56 3.85 -3.56
N GLY A 113 -3.84 3.21 -4.49
CA GLY A 113 -4.41 2.82 -5.78
C GLY A 113 -4.91 4.03 -6.57
N GLU A 114 -5.88 3.81 -7.46
CA GLU A 114 -6.48 4.87 -8.29
C GLU A 114 -7.54 5.72 -7.56
N ALA A 115 -7.93 5.37 -6.32
CA ALA A 115 -9.02 6.08 -5.65
C ALA A 115 -8.62 7.49 -5.13
N PHE A 116 -7.32 7.75 -4.94
CA PHE A 116 -6.84 9.05 -4.48
C PHE A 116 -5.57 9.48 -5.20
N HIS A 117 -5.72 10.42 -6.13
CA HIS A 117 -4.63 11.10 -6.79
C HIS A 117 -3.92 12.06 -5.85
N LEU A 118 -2.75 11.66 -5.34
CA LEU A 118 -1.89 12.51 -4.51
C LEU A 118 -0.60 12.82 -5.25
N SER A 119 -0.27 14.11 -5.31
CA SER A 119 1.03 14.55 -5.82
C SER A 119 2.18 13.88 -5.07
N ASN A 120 3.29 13.63 -5.77
CA ASN A 120 4.46 12.95 -5.21
C ASN A 120 4.98 13.65 -3.94
N GLY A 121 4.98 14.99 -3.94
CA GLY A 121 5.38 15.78 -2.76
C GLY A 121 4.43 15.60 -1.57
N ALA A 122 3.12 15.61 -1.79
CA ALA A 122 2.14 15.36 -0.73
C ALA A 122 2.25 13.92 -0.18
N THR A 123 2.47 12.94 -1.06
CA THR A 123 2.67 11.54 -0.66
C THR A 123 3.97 11.36 0.13
N PHE A 124 5.05 12.04 -0.25
CA PHE A 124 6.32 12.01 0.49
C PHE A 124 6.14 12.56 1.90
N VAL A 125 5.50 13.73 2.04
CA VAL A 125 5.23 14.34 3.36
C VAL A 125 4.33 13.43 4.21
N LYS A 126 3.29 12.85 3.62
CA LYS A 126 2.43 11.85 4.29
C LYS A 126 3.26 10.68 4.82
N ASN A 127 4.11 10.09 3.98
CA ASN A 127 4.95 8.95 4.35
C ASN A 127 5.97 9.32 5.44
N LEU A 128 6.53 10.54 5.41
CA LEU A 128 7.43 11.03 6.46
C LEU A 128 6.70 11.19 7.81
N ILE A 129 5.48 11.74 7.81
CA ILE A 129 4.64 11.83 9.02
C ILE A 129 4.33 10.43 9.56
N LEU A 130 3.91 9.52 8.68
CA LEU A 130 3.64 8.12 9.05
C LEU A 130 4.89 7.43 9.60
N LEU A 131 6.07 7.74 9.07
CA LEU A 131 7.34 7.20 9.56
C LEU A 131 7.62 7.67 10.99
N VAL A 132 7.44 8.95 11.29
CA VAL A 132 7.59 9.50 12.64
C VAL A 132 6.58 8.87 13.61
N VAL A 133 5.31 8.77 13.21
CA VAL A 133 4.25 8.16 14.03
C VAL A 133 4.55 6.67 14.27
N SER A 134 5.00 5.95 13.25
CA SER A 134 5.36 4.53 13.37
C SER A 134 6.59 4.31 14.25
N GLY A 135 7.60 5.18 14.16
CA GLY A 135 8.79 5.15 15.02
C GLY A 135 8.44 5.41 16.48
N PHE A 136 7.55 6.36 16.75
CA PHE A 136 7.02 6.60 18.09
C PHE A 136 6.24 5.39 18.63
N HIS A 137 5.40 4.77 17.79
CA HIS A 137 4.69 3.53 18.12
C HIS A 137 5.67 2.39 18.43
N LEU A 138 6.68 2.18 17.59
CA LEU A 138 7.73 1.18 17.76
C LEU A 138 8.45 1.35 19.10
N TRP A 139 8.89 2.56 19.42
CA TRP A 139 9.52 2.89 20.70
C TRP A 139 8.63 2.54 21.91
N ASN A 140 7.34 2.85 21.82
CA ASN A 140 6.37 2.52 22.86
C ASN A 140 6.11 1.02 23.01
N VAL A 141 6.16 0.26 21.91
CA VAL A 141 6.02 -1.20 21.91
C VAL A 141 7.25 -1.87 22.52
N PHE A 142 8.46 -1.40 22.22
CA PHE A 142 9.69 -1.94 22.82
C PHE A 142 9.83 -1.64 24.31
N ARG A 143 9.29 -0.51 24.79
CA ARG A 143 9.22 -0.19 26.22
C ARG A 143 8.20 -1.02 27.00
N GLN A 144 7.37 -1.84 26.36
CA GLN A 144 6.44 -2.73 27.04
C GLN A 144 7.13 -4.04 27.43
N ALA A 145 7.24 -4.27 28.74
CA ALA A 145 7.65 -5.54 29.32
C ALA A 145 6.44 -6.49 29.33
N GLY A 146 6.23 -7.21 28.23
CA GLY A 146 5.18 -8.22 28.13
C GLY A 146 5.11 -8.78 26.72
N ASN A 147 5.57 -10.01 26.53
CA ASN A 147 5.37 -10.76 25.30
C ASN A 147 4.26 -11.77 25.58
N ASP A 148 3.00 -11.34 25.53
CA ASP A 148 1.85 -12.22 25.73
C ASP A 148 1.63 -13.05 24.47
N PHE A 149 2.57 -13.97 24.21
CA PHE A 149 2.48 -14.94 23.14
C PHE A 149 1.40 -15.95 23.52
N ASN A 150 0.24 -15.85 22.89
CA ASN A 150 -0.90 -16.72 23.14
C ASN A 150 -1.01 -17.73 21.99
N TYR A 151 -1.15 -19.01 22.30
CA TYR A 151 -1.22 -20.11 21.32
C TYR A 151 -2.34 -19.96 20.28
N ARG A 152 -3.36 -19.11 20.54
CA ARG A 152 -4.45 -18.79 19.60
C ARG A 152 -4.08 -17.74 18.55
N GLN A 153 -3.02 -16.95 18.79
CA GLN A 153 -2.55 -15.91 17.88
C GLN A 153 -2.12 -16.42 16.49
N PRO A 154 -1.37 -17.54 16.34
CA PRO A 154 -0.98 -18.02 15.02
C PRO A 154 -2.17 -18.40 14.13
N GLY A 155 -3.22 -19.00 14.69
CA GLY A 155 -4.42 -19.34 13.92
C GLY A 155 -5.14 -18.11 13.38
N LEU A 156 -5.26 -17.06 14.21
CA LEU A 156 -5.85 -15.79 13.78
C LEU A 156 -4.96 -15.07 12.76
N ALA A 157 -3.64 -15.07 12.97
CA ALA A 157 -2.68 -14.49 12.02
C ALA A 157 -2.71 -15.21 10.66
N ALA A 158 -2.85 -16.54 10.65
CA ALA A 158 -3.02 -17.32 9.42
C ALA A 158 -4.32 -16.95 8.69
N GLY A 159 -5.44 -16.80 9.42
CA GLY A 159 -6.71 -16.35 8.84
C GLY A 159 -6.62 -14.96 8.22
N VAL A 160 -5.94 -14.02 8.90
CA VAL A 160 -5.67 -12.68 8.38
C VAL A 160 -4.79 -12.72 7.12
N LEU A 161 -3.79 -13.60 7.09
CA LEU A 161 -2.93 -13.79 5.93
C LEU A 161 -3.69 -14.34 4.73
N VAL A 162 -4.52 -15.36 4.93
CA VAL A 162 -5.39 -15.90 3.87
C VAL A 162 -6.31 -14.80 3.34
N LEU A 163 -6.92 -14.00 4.23
CA LEU A 163 -7.80 -12.89 3.83
C LEU A 163 -7.05 -11.80 3.05
N GLY A 164 -5.83 -11.45 3.47
CA GLY A 164 -5.00 -10.47 2.78
C GLY A 164 -4.62 -10.87 1.37
N PHE A 165 -4.38 -12.16 1.11
CA PHE A 165 -4.12 -12.69 -0.23
C PHE A 165 -5.40 -12.92 -1.04
N PHE A 166 -6.51 -13.22 -0.38
CA PHE A 166 -7.77 -13.52 -1.05
C PHE A 166 -8.27 -12.36 -1.92
N VAL A 167 -8.26 -11.14 -1.39
CA VAL A 167 -8.77 -9.95 -2.11
C VAL A 167 -8.01 -9.66 -3.42
N PRO A 168 -6.67 -9.50 -3.43
CA PRO A 168 -5.94 -9.21 -4.66
C PRO A 168 -5.93 -10.38 -5.65
N LEU A 169 -5.92 -11.64 -5.16
CA LEU A 169 -6.02 -12.79 -6.06
C LEU A 169 -7.40 -12.89 -6.70
N TYR A 170 -8.46 -12.62 -5.94
CA TYR A 170 -9.82 -12.59 -6.47
C TYR A 170 -9.95 -11.51 -7.56
N ALA A 171 -9.49 -10.29 -7.29
CA ALA A 171 -9.49 -9.19 -8.25
C ALA A 171 -8.71 -9.52 -9.52
N TYR A 172 -7.58 -10.23 -9.38
CA TYR A 172 -6.80 -10.69 -10.52
C TYR A 172 -7.55 -11.69 -11.42
N PHE A 173 -8.34 -12.60 -10.85
CA PHE A 173 -9.01 -13.66 -11.62
C PHE A 173 -10.43 -13.30 -12.09
N TYR A 174 -11.18 -12.45 -11.36
CA TYR A 174 -12.63 -12.28 -11.55
C TYR A 174 -13.07 -10.83 -11.83
N LEU A 175 -12.16 -9.97 -12.29
CA LEU A 175 -12.33 -8.52 -12.44
C LEU A 175 -12.50 -7.79 -11.09
N PRO A 176 -12.10 -6.50 -10.99
CA PRO A 176 -12.23 -5.73 -9.77
C PRO A 176 -13.72 -5.56 -9.42
N PRO A 177 -14.15 -5.86 -8.18
CA PRO A 177 -15.55 -5.66 -7.78
C PRO A 177 -15.94 -4.18 -7.70
N PHE A 178 -14.96 -3.29 -7.58
CA PHE A 178 -15.12 -1.84 -7.63
C PHE A 178 -14.13 -1.28 -8.64
N ASP A 179 -14.64 -0.70 -9.71
CA ASP A 179 -13.81 -0.02 -10.70
C ASP A 179 -13.81 1.48 -10.38
N PHE A 180 -12.62 2.03 -10.16
CA PHE A 180 -12.42 3.47 -9.91
C PHE A 180 -11.97 4.20 -11.18
N LEU A 181 -11.81 3.50 -12.31
CA LEU A 181 -11.45 4.12 -13.58
C LEU A 181 -12.54 5.10 -14.03
N PRO A 182 -12.15 6.19 -14.71
CA PRO A 182 -13.10 7.14 -15.28
C PRO A 182 -13.97 6.54 -16.39
N TYR A 183 -13.53 5.43 -17.00
CA TYR A 183 -14.24 4.73 -18.08
C TYR A 183 -14.77 3.38 -17.60
N ASN A 184 -15.97 3.39 -17.05
CA ASN A 184 -16.68 2.18 -16.65
C ASN A 184 -17.28 1.44 -17.87
N VAL A 185 -17.56 0.15 -17.70
CA VAL A 185 -18.29 -0.65 -18.69
C VAL A 185 -19.63 0.02 -19.01
N GLY A 186 -19.82 0.44 -20.26
CA GLY A 186 -21.02 1.15 -20.73
C GLY A 186 -20.87 2.67 -20.85
N SER A 187 -19.69 3.25 -20.54
CA SER A 187 -19.39 4.64 -20.90
C SER A 187 -19.22 4.78 -22.42
N GLU A 188 -19.89 5.78 -23.00
CA GLU A 188 -19.68 6.15 -24.41
C GLU A 188 -18.36 6.93 -24.52
N ILE A 189 -17.41 6.38 -25.28
CA ILE A 189 -16.14 7.04 -25.55
C ILE A 189 -16.37 8.04 -26.68
N GLU A 190 -16.58 9.32 -26.34
CA GLU A 190 -16.60 10.40 -27.32
C GLU A 190 -15.21 10.62 -27.95
N ALA A 191 -15.16 11.05 -29.21
CA ALA A 191 -13.92 11.24 -29.97
C ALA A 191 -12.95 12.28 -29.34
N GLU A 192 -13.45 13.18 -28.49
CA GLU A 192 -12.62 14.13 -27.72
C GLU A 192 -11.78 13.43 -26.63
N ASN A 193 -12.22 12.26 -26.18
CA ASN A 193 -11.56 11.40 -25.20
C ASN A 193 -10.81 10.22 -25.87
N ALA A 194 -10.75 10.19 -27.20
CA ALA A 194 -9.99 9.18 -27.92
C ALA A 194 -8.51 9.35 -27.58
N ILE A 195 -7.92 8.34 -26.96
CA ILE A 195 -6.48 8.28 -26.71
C ILE A 195 -5.79 8.22 -28.08
N HIS A 196 -5.24 9.35 -28.52
CA HIS A 196 -4.40 9.42 -29.72
C HIS A 196 -3.09 8.67 -29.45
N LEU A 197 -3.12 7.35 -29.66
CA LEU A 197 -1.95 6.49 -29.52
C LEU A 197 -0.89 6.75 -30.61
N TYR A 198 -1.23 7.54 -31.63
CA TYR A 198 -0.32 8.01 -32.67
C TYR A 198 -0.63 9.46 -33.05
N ASP A 199 0.37 10.32 -32.99
CA ASP A 199 0.37 11.61 -33.67
C ASP A 199 0.48 11.32 -35.18
N THR A 200 -0.68 11.20 -35.85
CA THR A 200 -0.72 11.09 -37.31
C THR A 200 -0.49 12.47 -37.90
N GLY A 201 0.74 12.96 -37.79
CA GLY A 201 1.25 14.07 -38.57
C GLY A 201 1.47 13.65 -40.03
N PHE A 202 0.37 13.46 -40.75
CA PHE A 202 0.32 13.43 -42.21
C PHE A 202 -0.74 14.42 -42.71
#